data_AF-V7C2C7-F1
#
_entry.id   AF-V7C2C7-F1
#
_cell.length_a   1.000
_cell.length_b   1.000
_cell.length_c   1.000
_cell.angle_alpha   90.00
_cell.angle_beta   90.00
_cell.angle_gamma   90.00
#
_symmetry.space_group_name_H-M   'P 1'
#
loop_
_entity.id
_entity.type
_entity.pdbx_description
1 polymer ?
#
loop_
_entity_poly.entity_id
_entity_poly.type
_entity_poly.pdbx_seq_one_letter_code
_entity_poly.pdbx_strand_id
1 'polypeptide(L)'
;MAEIGLLGSITLSLCFFVLELVPHQAQGEDPSLDGLCTSSITIHGYKCQELQVTTEDGYILSLQRIPQGRTEVGDSETKKQPVIIQHGVLVVS
;
A
#
# COMPACT_ATOMS: atom_id res chain seq x y z
N MET A 1 18.04 18.56 -38.73
CA MET A 1 18.69 18.07 -37.49
C MET A 1 18.20 18.76 -36.21
N ALA A 2 17.42 19.86 -36.29
CA ALA A 2 16.91 20.56 -35.10
C ALA A 2 15.57 20.03 -34.55
N GLU A 3 14.76 19.36 -35.37
CA GLU A 3 13.40 18.92 -35.02
C GLU A 3 13.36 17.68 -34.09
N ILE A 4 14.39 16.81 -34.15
CA ILE A 4 14.44 15.56 -33.36
C ILE A 4 14.71 15.85 -31.88
N GLY A 5 15.43 16.94 -31.57
CA GLY A 5 15.72 17.34 -30.19
C GLY A 5 14.52 17.92 -29.45
N LEU A 6 13.59 18.57 -30.17
CA LEU A 6 12.41 19.21 -29.58
C LEU A 6 11.37 18.17 -29.13
N LEU A 7 11.09 17.17 -29.98
CA LEU A 7 10.18 16.08 -29.65
C LEU A 7 10.70 15.23 -28.47
N GLY A 8 12.01 14.97 -28.41
CA GLY A 8 12.64 14.25 -27.31
C GLY A 8 12.61 15.01 -25.98
N SER A 9 12.68 16.34 -26.02
CA SER A 9 12.57 17.18 -24.81
C SER A 9 11.13 17.22 -24.27
N ILE A 10 10.13 17.27 -25.16
CA ILE A 10 8.71 17.26 -24.78
C ILE A 10 8.32 15.93 -24.15
N THR A 11 8.74 14.79 -24.71
CA THR A 11 8.43 13.47 -24.15
C THR A 11 9.10 13.24 -22.80
N LEU A 12 10.35 13.69 -22.64
CA LEU A 12 11.05 13.62 -21.36
C LEU A 12 10.35 14.49 -20.31
N SER A 13 10.00 15.73 -20.66
CA SER A 13 9.26 16.66 -19.80
C SER A 13 7.90 16.08 -19.37
N LEU A 14 7.11 15.54 -20.32
CA LEU A 14 5.84 14.88 -20.03
C LEU A 14 6.01 13.67 -19.10
N CYS A 15 7.05 12.86 -19.30
CA CYS A 15 7.36 11.74 -18.38
C CYS A 15 7.69 12.22 -16.96
N PHE A 16 8.45 13.31 -16.81
CA PHE A 16 8.75 13.90 -15.51
C PHE A 16 7.50 14.48 -14.84
N PHE A 17 6.66 15.22 -15.56
CA PHE A 17 5.39 15.73 -15.04
C PHE A 17 4.40 14.62 -14.67
N VAL A 18 4.34 13.53 -15.44
CA VAL A 18 3.53 12.35 -15.08
C VAL A 18 4.06 11.70 -13.79
N LEU A 19 5.38 11.67 -13.58
CA LEU A 19 5.98 11.16 -12.34
C LEU A 19 5.73 12.08 -11.13
N GLU A 20 5.65 13.40 -11.32
CA GLU A 20 5.30 14.37 -10.28
C GLU A 20 3.79 14.39 -9.94
N LEU A 21 2.92 14.09 -10.91
CA LEU A 21 1.46 14.00 -10.72
C LEU A 21 1.01 12.66 -10.12
N VAL A 22 1.84 11.62 -10.21
CA VAL A 22 1.64 10.43 -9.39
C VAL A 22 1.95 10.87 -7.96
N PRO A 23 0.96 10.87 -7.05
CA PRO A 23 1.26 11.14 -5.65
C PRO A 23 2.34 10.15 -5.26
N HIS A 24 3.49 10.68 -4.80
CA HIS A 24 4.49 9.88 -4.12
C HIS A 24 3.70 9.02 -3.14
N GLN A 25 3.66 7.70 -3.38
CA GLN A 25 3.19 6.76 -2.38
C GLN A 25 4.16 6.96 -1.23
N ALA A 26 3.83 7.89 -0.34
CA ALA A 26 4.52 8.12 0.89
C ALA A 26 4.30 6.82 1.65
N GLN A 27 5.29 5.94 1.56
CA GLN A 27 5.45 4.86 2.49
C GLN A 27 5.73 5.56 3.82
N GLY A 28 4.67 5.91 4.52
CA GLY A 28 4.73 6.46 5.87
C GLY A 28 5.11 5.34 6.81
N GLU A 29 6.37 4.94 6.69
CA GLU A 29 7.05 4.06 7.63
C GLU A 29 7.77 5.02 8.57
N ASP A 30 7.11 5.40 9.67
CA ASP A 30 7.79 6.03 10.78
C ASP A 30 8.64 4.94 11.44
N PRO A 31 9.97 4.95 11.30
CA PRO A 31 10.83 3.85 11.74
C PRO A 31 10.93 3.72 13.27
N SER A 32 10.19 4.54 14.02
CA SER A 32 10.33 4.67 15.47
C SER A 32 9.21 4.03 16.30
N LEU A 33 8.13 3.55 15.68
CA LEU A 33 7.03 2.87 16.35
C LEU A 33 6.67 1.57 15.64
N ASP A 34 6.76 0.45 16.36
CA ASP A 34 6.27 -0.83 15.88
C ASP A 34 4.77 -0.72 15.55
N GLY A 35 4.41 -0.90 14.27
CA GLY A 35 3.04 -0.83 13.79
C GLY A 35 2.10 -1.89 14.39
N LEU A 36 0.81 -1.80 14.06
CA LEU A 36 -0.20 -2.76 14.53
C LEU A 36 0.11 -4.19 14.07
N CYS A 37 0.72 -4.35 12.88
CA CYS A 37 1.19 -5.64 12.43
C CYS A 37 2.21 -6.24 13.40
N THR A 38 3.24 -5.49 13.78
CA THR A 38 4.33 -5.97 14.66
C THR A 38 3.85 -6.22 16.08
N SER A 39 3.02 -5.32 16.63
CA SER A 39 2.57 -5.39 18.02
C SER A 39 1.48 -6.44 18.27
N SER A 40 0.62 -6.72 17.29
CA SER A 40 -0.61 -7.51 17.52
C SER A 40 -0.80 -8.70 16.60
N ILE A 41 -0.21 -8.73 15.40
CA ILE A 41 -0.52 -9.77 14.39
C ILE A 41 0.64 -10.76 14.22
N THR A 42 1.87 -10.26 14.03
CA THR A 42 3.04 -11.11 13.75
C THR A 42 3.46 -11.92 14.98
N ILE A 43 3.25 -11.39 16.19
CA ILE A 43 3.46 -12.14 17.46
C ILE A 43 2.65 -13.44 17.53
N HIS A 44 1.56 -13.52 16.75
CA HIS A 44 0.70 -14.70 16.65
C HIS A 44 1.01 -15.58 15.44
N GLY A 45 2.12 -15.36 14.75
CA GLY A 45 2.58 -16.16 13.62
C GLY A 45 1.82 -15.94 12.31
N TYR A 46 1.07 -14.84 12.18
CA TYR A 46 0.46 -14.44 10.92
C TYR A 46 1.41 -13.53 10.12
N LYS A 47 1.46 -13.73 8.80
CA LYS A 47 2.02 -12.70 7.90
C LYS A 47 1.09 -11.49 7.91
N CYS A 48 1.65 -10.29 7.88
CA CYS A 48 0.89 -9.03 7.93
C CYS A 48 1.49 -8.01 6.96
N GLN A 49 0.64 -7.20 6.34
CA GLN A 49 0.99 -6.09 5.47
C GLN A 49 0.26 -4.85 5.98
N GLU A 50 0.95 -3.72 6.10
CA GLU A 50 0.35 -2.42 6.40
C GLU A 50 0.21 -1.64 5.08
N LEU A 51 -1.00 -1.13 4.82
CA LEU A 51 -1.31 -0.39 3.60
C LEU A 51 -1.84 0.98 3.97
N GLN A 52 -1.41 2.01 3.26
CA GLN A 52 -2.02 3.33 3.31
C GLN A 52 -2.93 3.52 2.11
N VAL A 53 -4.19 3.85 2.37
CA VAL A 53 -5.20 4.10 1.34
C VAL A 53 -5.73 5.51 1.49
N THR A 54 -5.59 6.31 0.45
CA THR A 54 -6.19 7.64 0.39
C THR A 54 -7.60 7.53 -0.19
N THR A 55 -8.57 8.02 0.57
CA THR A 55 -9.97 8.14 0.16
C THR A 55 -10.14 9.29 -0.85
N GLU A 56 -11.27 9.30 -1.56
CA GLU A 56 -11.56 10.35 -2.57
C GLU A 56 -11.59 11.77 -1.97
N ASP A 57 -12.04 11.89 -0.72
CA ASP A 57 -12.09 13.13 0.06
C ASP A 57 -10.80 13.44 0.83
N GLY A 58 -9.74 12.65 0.62
CA GLY A 58 -8.38 12.98 1.04
C GLY A 58 -7.96 12.46 2.42
N TYR A 59 -8.78 11.66 3.10
CA TYR A 59 -8.36 10.98 4.32
C TYR A 59 -7.40 9.82 4.00
N ILE A 60 -6.33 9.69 4.79
CA ILE A 60 -5.38 8.57 4.73
C ILE A 60 -5.79 7.52 5.76
N LEU A 61 -6.14 6.32 5.30
CA LEU A 61 -6.51 5.18 6.12
C LEU A 61 -5.34 4.21 6.21
N SER A 62 -5.00 3.76 7.41
CA SER A 62 -4.06 2.64 7.63
C SER A 62 -4.84 1.33 7.72
N LEU A 63 -4.49 0.35 6.88
CA LEU A 63 -5.15 -0.95 6.80
C LEU A 63 -4.15 -2.08 7.05
N GLN A 64 -4.55 -3.06 7.86
CA GLN A 64 -3.78 -4.29 8.09
C GLN A 64 -4.35 -5.44 7.25
N ARG A 65 -3.51 -6.10 6.46
CA ARG A 65 -3.88 -7.26 5.65
C ARG A 65 -3.13 -8.50 6.07
N ILE A 66 -3.87 -9.56 6.38
CA ILE A 66 -3.33 -10.90 6.59
C ILE A 66 -3.54 -11.70 5.28
N PRO A 67 -2.50 -11.88 4.44
CA PRO A 67 -2.65 -12.54 3.13
C PRO A 67 -2.99 -14.03 3.23
N GLN A 68 -2.69 -14.67 4.36
CA GLN A 68 -2.83 -16.11 4.55
C GLN A 68 -2.92 -16.50 6.03
N GLY A 69 -3.49 -17.67 6.29
CA GLY A 69 -3.46 -18.29 7.62
C GLY A 69 -2.06 -18.69 8.08
N ARG A 70 -1.94 -19.06 9.36
CA ARG A 70 -0.67 -19.41 10.04
C ARG A 70 0.09 -20.55 9.38
N THR A 71 -0.62 -21.59 8.97
CA THR A 71 -0.06 -22.75 8.30
C THR A 71 -0.49 -22.70 6.84
N GLU A 72 0.48 -22.73 5.92
CA GLU A 72 0.20 -22.91 4.50
C GLU A 72 -0.29 -24.35 4.29
N VAL A 73 -1.61 -24.55 4.35
CA VAL A 73 -2.24 -25.83 4.03
C VAL A 73 -2.60 -25.82 2.54
N GLY A 74 -1.80 -26.51 1.75
CA GLY A 74 -2.08 -26.79 0.33
C GLY A 74 -1.59 -25.72 -0.64
N ASP A 75 -1.33 -26.17 -1.88
CA ASP A 75 -0.61 -25.47 -2.93
C ASP A 75 -0.86 -23.95 -3.00
N SER A 76 0.26 -23.24 -2.94
CA SER A 76 0.48 -21.91 -3.47
C SER A 76 -0.28 -21.70 -4.78
N GLU A 77 -0.91 -20.53 -4.92
CA GLU A 77 -1.58 -19.99 -6.12
C GLU A 77 -3.12 -20.04 -6.20
N THR A 78 -3.83 -20.53 -5.18
CA THR A 78 -5.28 -20.28 -5.15
C THR A 78 -5.59 -18.82 -4.81
N LYS A 79 -6.28 -18.10 -5.72
CA LYS A 79 -6.82 -16.76 -5.44
C LYS A 79 -7.77 -16.85 -4.25
N LYS A 80 -7.30 -16.42 -3.08
CA LYS A 80 -8.11 -16.41 -1.84
C LYS A 80 -9.17 -15.32 -1.94
N GLN A 81 -10.39 -15.65 -1.52
CA GLN A 81 -11.49 -14.69 -1.43
C GLN A 81 -11.10 -13.58 -0.42
N PRO A 82 -11.06 -12.29 -0.83
CA PRO A 82 -10.83 -11.20 0.11
C PRO A 82 -12.02 -11.03 1.06
N VAL A 83 -11.72 -10.73 2.32
CA VAL A 83 -12.70 -10.39 3.36
C VAL A 83 -12.27 -9.06 3.97
N ILE A 84 -13.21 -8.12 4.08
CA ILE A 84 -13.01 -6.84 4.77
C ILE A 84 -13.72 -6.92 6.11
N ILE A 85 -13.02 -6.56 7.18
CA ILE A 85 -13.57 -6.52 8.53
C ILE A 85 -13.53 -5.06 8.97
N GLN A 86 -14.70 -4.51 9.31
CA GLN A 86 -14.84 -3.14 9.77
C GLN A 86 -15.26 -3.13 11.22
N HIS A 87 -14.56 -2.34 12.04
CA HIS A 87 -14.91 -2.13 13.43
C HIS A 87 -16.13 -1.20 13.57
N GLY A 88 -16.76 -1.23 14.74
CA GLY A 88 -17.86 -0.33 15.08
C GLY A 88 -17.39 1.07 15.49
N VAL A 89 -18.36 1.88 15.94
CA VAL A 89 -18.13 3.25 16.43
C VAL A 89 -17.40 3.20 17.78
N LEU A 90 -16.35 4.01 17.92
CA LEU A 90 -15.52 4.15 19.14
C LEU A 90 -14.79 2.87 19.59
N VAL A 91 -14.47 1.97 18.66
CA VAL A 91 -13.54 0.88 18.91
C VAL A 91 -12.11 1.39 18.69
N VAL A 92 -11.21 1.10 19.63
CA VAL A 92 -9.78 1.41 19.48
C VAL A 92 -9.14 0.30 18.66
N SER A 93 -8.60 0.67 17.50
CA SER A 93 -7.84 -0.20 16.60
C SER A 93 -6.34 -0.05 16.84
#